data_AF-A0A8X6H1F9-F1
#
_entry.id   AF-A0A8X6H1F9-F1
#
_cell.length_a   1.000
_cell.length_b   1.000
_cell.length_c   1.000
_cell.angle_alpha   90.00
_cell.angle_beta   90.00
_cell.angle_gamma   90.00
#
_symmetry.space_group_name_H-M   'P 1'
#
loop_
_entity.id
_entity.type
_entity.pdbx_description
1 polymer ?
#
loop_
_entity_poly.entity_id
_entity_poly.type
_entity_poly.pdbx_seq_one_letter_code
_entity_poly.pdbx_strand_id
1 'polypeptide(L)' 'MDKNCLIQRKVLRSAVTKTISELDNCIAANDFPAASLAFTKLEEKTKRLFENDELVITYLSSHPDPDTDPDTIVENELE' A
#
# COMPACT_ATOMS: atom_id res chain seq x y z
N MET A 1 12.25 -13.74 4.99
CA MET A 1 11.11 -13.02 4.36
C MET A 1 10.78 -13.67 3.01
N ASP A 2 9.54 -14.12 2.84
CA ASP A 2 9.09 -14.80 1.60
C ASP A 2 9.13 -13.83 0.40
N LYS A 3 9.87 -14.16 -0.66
CA LYS A 3 9.99 -13.32 -1.86
C LYS A 3 8.63 -13.01 -2.51
N ASN A 4 7.64 -13.88 -2.28
CA ASN A 4 6.27 -13.71 -2.75
C ASN A 4 5.55 -12.54 -2.09
N CYS A 5 5.80 -12.26 -0.80
CA CYS A 5 5.19 -11.12 -0.09
C CYS A 5 5.69 -9.78 -0.66
N LEU A 6 7.00 -9.66 -0.93
CA LEU A 6 7.59 -8.46 -1.54
C LEU A 6 7.09 -8.22 -2.98
N ILE A 7 6.89 -9.30 -3.76
CA ILE A 7 6.32 -9.21 -5.12
C ILE A 7 4.84 -8.79 -5.06
N GLN A 8 4.04 -9.40 -4.18
CA GLN A 8 2.62 -9.05 -4.01
C GLN A 8 2.45 -7.58 -3.60
N ARG A 9 3.30 -7.07 -2.69
CA ARG A 9 3.30 -5.65 -2.29
C ARG A 9 3.59 -4.70 -3.46
N LYS A 10 4.60 -4.99 -4.28
CA LYS A 10 4.92 -4.19 -5.48
C LYS A 10 3.78 -4.18 -6.50
N VAL A 11 3.17 -5.33 -6.74
CA VAL A 11 2.03 -5.47 -7.66
C VAL A 11 0.83 -4.67 -7.13
N LEU A 12 0.54 -4.77 -5.83
CA LEU A 12 -0.58 -4.08 -5.22
C LEU A 12 -0.40 -2.56 -5.22
N ARG A 13 0.81 -2.05 -4.93
CA ARG A 13 1.14 -0.63 -5.06
C ARG A 13 0.90 -0.12 -6.48
N SER A 14 1.37 -0.86 -7.49
CA SER A 14 1.14 -0.52 -8.91
C SER A 14 -0.35 -0.52 -9.26
N ALA A 15 -1.12 -1.48 -8.73
CA ALA A 15 -2.56 -1.56 -8.95
C ALA A 15 -3.35 -0.41 -8.30
N VAL A 16 -2.89 0.12 -7.16
CA VAL A 16 -3.44 1.32 -6.51
C VAL A 16 -3.15 2.55 -7.38
N THR A 17 -1.90 2.75 -7.80
CA THR A 17 -1.52 3.89 -8.66
C THR A 17 -2.32 3.94 -9.96
N LYS A 18 -2.54 2.79 -10.61
CA LYS A 18 -3.40 2.71 -11.80
C LYS A 18 -4.82 3.18 -11.54
N THR A 19 -5.41 2.80 -10.41
CA THR A 19 -6.81 3.16 -10.10
C THR A 19 -6.96 4.62 -9.68
N ILE A 20 -5.91 5.25 -9.14
CA ILE A 20 -5.87 6.71 -8.98
C ILE A 20 -5.94 7.38 -10.35
N SER A 21 -5.11 6.94 -11.31
CA SER A 21 -5.16 7.50 -12.67
C SER A 21 -6.51 7.26 -13.38
N GLU A 22 -7.15 6.11 -13.15
CA GLU A 22 -8.50 5.83 -13.64
C GLU A 22 -9.54 6.79 -13.04
N LEU A 23 -9.45 7.06 -11.73
CA LEU A 23 -10.31 8.01 -11.04
C LEU A 23 -10.13 9.42 -11.58
N ASP A 24 -8.89 9.88 -11.75
CA ASP A 24 -8.57 11.21 -12.31
C ASP A 24 -9.16 11.37 -13.72
N ASN A 25 -9.06 10.34 -14.55
CA ASN A 25 -9.66 10.34 -15.89
C ASN A 25 -11.19 10.40 -15.85
N CYS A 26 -11.84 9.68 -14.93
CA CYS A 26 -13.30 9.72 -14.77
C CYS A 26 -13.77 11.10 -14.31
N ILE A 27 -13.05 11.73 -13.37
CA ILE A 27 -13.34 13.09 -12.90
C ILE A 27 -13.16 14.09 -14.04
N ALA A 28 -12.07 14.00 -14.80
CA ALA A 28 -11.82 14.86 -15.96
C ALA A 28 -12.90 14.71 -17.04
N ALA A 29 -13.45 13.50 -17.20
CA ALA A 29 -14.55 13.22 -18.12
C ALA A 29 -15.94 13.62 -17.59
N ASN A 30 -16.06 14.09 -16.34
CA ASN A 30 -17.32 14.32 -15.63
C ASN A 30 -18.21 13.06 -15.53
N ASP A 31 -17.62 11.87 -15.60
CA ASP A 31 -18.32 10.59 -15.41
C ASP A 31 -18.33 10.25 -13.91
N PHE A 32 -19.22 10.91 -13.17
CA PHE A 32 -19.34 10.71 -11.72
C PHE A 32 -19.70 9.28 -11.30
N PRO A 33 -20.57 8.53 -12.01
CA PRO A 33 -20.78 7.11 -11.73
C PRO A 33 -19.50 6.27 -11.87
N ALA A 34 -18.72 6.47 -12.94
CA ALA A 34 -17.46 5.76 -13.11
C ALA A 34 -16.41 6.19 -12.06
N ALA A 35 -16.36 7.48 -11.73
CA ALA A 35 -15.49 8.01 -10.68
C ALA A 35 -15.84 7.39 -9.31
N SER A 36 -17.12 7.32 -8.95
CA SER A 36 -17.54 6.67 -7.70
C SER A 36 -17.13 5.20 -7.66
N LEU A 37 -17.27 4.47 -8.76
CA LEU A 37 -16.84 3.07 -8.84
C LEU A 37 -15.31 2.93 -8.75
N ALA A 38 -14.56 3.81 -9.41
CA ALA A 38 -13.11 3.85 -9.33
C ALA A 38 -12.63 4.17 -7.91
N PHE A 39 -13.32 5.07 -7.21
CA PHE A 39 -13.05 5.41 -5.82
C PHE A 39 -13.27 4.22 -4.88
N THR A 40 -14.41 3.53 -4.97
CA THR A 40 -14.65 2.31 -4.16
C THR A 40 -13.57 1.24 -4.40
N LYS A 41 -13.15 1.06 -5.65
CA LYS A 41 -12.04 0.14 -5.99
C LYS A 41 -10.71 0.61 -5.40
N LEU A 42 -10.46 1.91 -5.37
CA LEU A 42 -9.27 2.50 -4.77
C LEU A 42 -9.24 2.25 -3.26
N GLU A 43 -10.37 2.42 -2.57
CA GLU A 43 -10.49 2.14 -1.13
C GLU A 43 -10.17 0.68 -0.81
N GLU A 44 -10.75 -0.27 -1.56
CA GLU A 44 -10.50 -1.71 -1.33
C GLU A 44 -9.02 -2.08 -1.54
N LYS A 45 -8.42 -1.59 -2.63
CA LYS A 45 -7.00 -1.87 -2.94
C LYS A 45 -6.06 -1.22 -1.92
N THR A 46 -6.39 -0.02 -1.47
CA THR A 46 -5.60 0.73 -0.48
C THR A 46 -5.68 0.04 0.89
N LYS A 47 -6.85 -0.42 1.30
CA LYS A 47 -7.01 -1.21 2.53
C LYS A 47 -6.15 -2.47 2.51
N ARG A 48 -6.18 -3.24 1.42
CA ARG A 48 -5.33 -4.43 1.25
C ARG A 48 -3.84 -4.09 1.29
N LEU A 49 -3.45 -2.91 0.79
CA LEU A 49 -2.06 -2.47 0.82
C LEU A 49 -1.60 -2.22 2.26
N PHE A 50 -2.43 -1.55 3.07
CA PHE A 50 -2.15 -1.34 4.49
C PHE A 50 -2.09 -2.65 5.28
N GLU A 51 -3.02 -3.58 5.06
CA GLU A 51 -3.00 -4.90 5.71
C GLU A 51 -1.72 -5.69 5.36
N ASN A 52 -1.26 -5.60 4.10
CA ASN A 52 0.01 -6.21 3.69
C ASN A 52 1.22 -5.54 4.36
N ASP A 53 1.20 -4.21 4.47
CA ASP A 53 2.27 -3.45 5.12
C ASP A 53 2.34 -3.76 6.63
N GLU A 54 1.20 -3.89 7.30
CA GLU A 54 1.12 -4.29 8.71
C GLU A 54 1.67 -5.70 8.94
N LEU A 55 1.33 -6.66 8.07
CA LEU A 55 1.88 -8.03 8.13
C LEU A 55 3.40 -8.05 7.94
N VAL A 56 3.91 -7.20 7.04
CA VAL A 56 5.36 -7.02 6.84
C VAL A 56 6.02 -6.41 8.08
N ILE A 57 5.46 -5.35 8.64
CA ILE A 57 5.97 -4.70 9.86
C ILE A 57 5.96 -5.69 11.02
N THR A 58 4.85 -6.39 11.26
CA THR A 58 4.71 -7.39 12.34
C THR A 58 5.72 -8.52 12.18
N TYR A 59 5.94 -8.99 10.95
CA TYR A 59 6.93 -10.02 10.64
C TYR A 59 8.36 -9.57 11.00
N LEU A 60 8.72 -8.33 10.63
CA LEU A 60 10.03 -7.73 10.94
C LEU A 60 10.20 -7.48 12.44
N SER A 61 9.16 -7.03 13.14
CA SER A 61 9.20 -6.80 14.59
C SER A 61 9.27 -8.11 15.41
N SER A 62 8.68 -9.19 14.90
CA SER A 62 8.70 -10.52 15.55
C SER A 62 9.96 -11.34 15.24
N HIS A 63 10.69 -10.94 14.20
CA HIS A 63 11.99 -11.50 13.84
C HIS A 63 12.98 -10.34 13.74
N PRO A 64 13.33 -9.70 14.87
CA PRO A 64 14.37 -8.69 14.86
C PRO A 64 15.61 -9.36 14.30
N ASP A 65 16.14 -8.80 13.21
CA ASP A 65 17.43 -9.22 12.71
C ASP A 65 18.39 -9.13 13.91
N PRO A 66 19.13 -10.19 14.29
CA PRO A 66 20.07 -10.13 15.41
C PRO A 66 21.20 -9.11 15.17
N ASP A 67 21.33 -8.62 13.93
CA ASP A 67 22.22 -7.54 13.50
C ASP A 67 21.51 -6.15 13.42
N THR A 68 20.20 -6.05 13.67
CA THR A 68 19.52 -4.74 13.80
C THR A 68 19.79 -4.19 15.19
N ASP A 69 20.60 -3.14 15.24
CA ASP A 69 20.93 -2.45 16.47
C ASP A 69 19.64 -1.92 17.13
N PRO A 70 19.35 -2.25 18.40
CA PRO A 70 18.15 -1.79 19.10
C PRO A 70 18.07 -0.26 19.24
N ASP A 71 19.15 0.47 18.98
CA ASP A 71 19.19 1.94 18.95
C ASP A 71 18.78 2.54 17.59
N THR A 72 18.52 1.75 16.55
CA THR A 72 17.99 2.26 15.27
C THR A 72 16.47 2.38 15.32
N ILE A 73 15.98 3.35 16.10
CA ILE A 73 14.60 3.84 15.96
C ILE A 73 14.57 4.66 14.67
N VAL A 74 13.91 4.12 13.64
CA VAL A 74 13.57 4.92 12.46
C VAL A 74 12.56 5.97 12.92
N GLU A 75 13.03 7.18 13.17
CA GLU A 75 12.21 8.39 13.22
C GLU A 75 11.53 8.55 11.85
N ASN A 76 10.34 7.96 11.69
CA ASN A 76 9.39 8.46 10.72
C ASN A 76 8.62 9.58 11.41
N GLU A 77 9.26 10.76 11.47
CA GLU A 77 8.54 12.01 11.70
C GLU A 77 7.54 12.17 10.54
N LEU A 78 6.28 12.29 10.91
CA LEU A 78 5.16 12.51 10.01
C LEU A 78 5.12 14.00 9.67
N GLU A 79 5.78 14.42 8.58
CA GLU A 79 5.50 15.70 7.90
C GLU A 79 4.62 15.51 6.67
#